data_AF-A0A7R9WJ93-F1
#
_entry.id   AF-A0A7R9WJ93-F1
#
_cell.length_a   1.000
_cell.length_b   1.000
_cell.length_c   1.000
_cell.angle_alpha   90.00
_cell.angle_beta   90.00
_cell.angle_gamma   90.00
#
_symmetry.space_group_name_H-M   'P 1'
#
loop_
_entity.id
_entity.type
_entity.pdbx_description
1 polymer ?
#
loop_
_entity_poly.entity_id
_entity_poly.type
_entity_poly.pdbx_seq_one_letter_code
_entity_poly.pdbx_strand_id
1 'polypeptide(L)'
;DDSPHLSRHWSDCDVVVEAVFESLDLKRQILADVEAVTPSHCVFATNTSAIPIASIADGCARPQNVVGMHYFSPVPSMPLLEIIPHDGTSDEALAAAFDLGTRQGKTVVVVKDVPGFYVNRCLGPFLVEVSALVRDGADLEVLDESMKKFGMPVGPVTLADEVGMDVTYHVAKFLSEADLGTRMEGGDVRLMEGMVERGWLGKKSGKGFYAYGDGGKKKGKGKKVLNPEVKDYIRDFTAGHPKVQNLDAQEMQDRMVTRFVNEAVKCLEDDIIADPIAGDIG
;
A
#
# COMPACT_ATOMS: atom_id res chain seq x y z
N ASP A 1 -7.66 25.10 17.46
CA ASP A 1 -7.93 24.85 18.88
C ASP A 1 -6.68 25.33 19.61
N ASP A 2 -6.59 26.64 19.85
CA ASP A 2 -5.38 27.34 20.32
C ASP A 2 -5.26 27.25 21.84
N SER A 3 -5.10 26.03 22.32
CA SER A 3 -4.99 25.73 23.73
C SER A 3 -3.51 25.77 24.17
N PRO A 4 -3.08 26.66 25.07
CA PRO A 4 -1.73 26.72 25.65
C PRO A 4 -1.35 25.49 26.52
N HIS A 5 -2.04 24.36 26.36
CA HIS A 5 -1.83 23.13 27.09
C HIS A 5 -1.14 22.03 26.26
N LEU A 6 -1.02 22.19 24.94
CA LEU A 6 -0.35 21.20 24.08
C LEU A 6 1.10 20.94 24.54
N SER A 7 1.92 21.96 24.75
CA SER A 7 3.30 21.75 25.23
C SER A 7 3.39 20.99 26.56
N ARG A 8 2.40 21.14 27.45
CA ARG A 8 2.35 20.41 28.73
C ARG A 8 1.94 18.95 28.57
N HIS A 9 1.06 18.63 27.63
CA HIS A 9 0.64 17.25 27.39
C HIS A 9 1.67 16.44 26.60
N TRP A 10 2.55 17.11 25.87
CA TRP A 10 3.52 16.50 24.97
C TRP A 10 4.96 16.54 25.51
N SER A 11 5.19 17.16 26.69
CA SER A 11 6.51 17.30 27.31
C SER A 11 7.17 15.97 27.68
N ASP A 12 6.36 14.95 27.94
CA ASP A 12 6.79 13.63 28.39
C ASP A 12 6.47 12.56 27.32
N CYS A 13 6.23 12.98 26.07
CA CYS A 13 5.88 12.08 24.98
C CYS A 13 7.13 11.41 24.42
N ASP A 14 7.15 10.07 24.43
CA ASP A 14 8.28 9.28 23.92
C ASP A 14 8.18 9.00 22.41
N VAL A 15 6.98 8.75 21.89
CA VAL A 15 6.73 8.45 20.47
C VAL A 15 5.43 9.10 20.00
N VAL A 16 5.49 9.77 18.85
CA VAL A 16 4.34 10.33 18.13
C VAL A 16 4.14 9.56 16.83
N VAL A 17 2.93 9.09 16.55
CA VAL A 17 2.61 8.44 15.27
C VAL A 17 1.73 9.37 14.44
N GLU A 18 2.27 9.85 13.33
CA GLU A 18 1.56 10.66 12.34
C GLU A 18 0.76 9.77 11.37
N ALA A 19 -0.52 10.06 11.19
CA ALA A 19 -1.45 9.33 10.31
C ALA A 19 -2.42 10.27 9.56
N VAL A 20 -1.90 11.41 9.11
CA VAL A 20 -2.60 12.37 8.25
C VAL A 20 -2.56 11.94 6.77
N PHE A 21 -3.18 12.75 5.90
CA PHE A 21 -3.22 12.49 4.46
C PHE A 21 -1.83 12.35 3.82
N GLU A 22 -1.78 11.60 2.72
CA GLU A 22 -0.55 11.31 1.98
C GLU A 22 -0.08 12.52 1.18
N SER A 23 0.57 13.47 1.87
CA SER A 23 1.16 14.67 1.30
C SER A 23 2.49 14.96 2.00
N LEU A 24 3.58 15.02 1.22
CA LEU A 24 4.92 15.27 1.76
C LEU A 24 5.00 16.60 2.51
N ASP A 25 4.46 17.67 1.93
CA ASP A 25 4.46 19.01 2.54
C ASP A 25 3.69 19.03 3.86
N LEU A 26 2.52 18.39 3.90
CA LEU A 26 1.72 18.30 5.13
C LEU A 26 2.46 17.50 6.21
N LYS A 27 3.06 16.36 5.85
CA LYS A 27 3.81 15.52 6.81
C LYS A 27 5.03 16.25 7.36
N ARG A 28 5.78 16.96 6.52
CA ARG A 28 6.91 17.81 6.94
C ARG A 28 6.47 18.95 7.87
N GLN A 29 5.34 19.60 7.57
CA GLN A 29 4.76 20.62 8.44
C GLN A 29 4.40 20.04 9.82
N ILE A 30 3.69 18.90 9.86
CA ILE A 30 3.33 18.22 11.11
C ILE A 30 4.56 17.78 11.90
N LEU A 31 5.59 17.27 11.23
CA LEU A 31 6.87 16.94 11.87
C LEU A 31 7.48 18.17 12.56
N ALA A 32 7.59 19.30 11.88
CA ALA A 32 8.12 20.54 12.46
C ALA A 32 7.29 21.03 13.67
N ASP A 33 5.95 20.95 13.57
CA ASP A 33 5.05 21.33 14.66
C ASP A 33 5.22 20.42 15.88
N VAL A 34 5.39 19.11 15.66
CA VAL A 34 5.67 18.13 16.71
C VAL A 34 7.04 18.38 17.35
N GLU A 35 8.08 18.66 16.56
CA GLU A 35 9.41 18.98 17.07
C GLU A 35 9.42 20.20 17.99
N ALA A 36 8.59 21.21 17.70
CA ALA A 36 8.49 22.42 18.51
C ALA A 36 7.87 22.21 19.90
N VAL A 37 7.10 21.14 20.11
CA VAL A 37 6.31 20.90 21.33
C VAL A 37 6.67 19.63 22.09
N THR A 38 7.57 18.80 21.56
CA THR A 38 8.01 17.53 22.14
C THR A 38 9.46 17.57 22.64
N PRO A 39 9.81 16.77 23.67
CA PRO A 39 11.18 16.70 24.17
C PRO A 39 12.15 16.17 23.11
N SER A 40 13.44 16.47 23.25
CA SER A 40 14.49 16.12 22.28
C SER A 40 14.65 14.63 22.01
N HIS A 41 14.18 13.76 22.93
CA HIS A 41 14.22 12.31 22.77
C HIS A 41 12.99 11.74 22.05
N CYS A 42 11.94 12.54 21.84
CA CYS A 42 10.70 12.07 21.24
C CYS A 42 10.94 11.58 19.80
N VAL A 43 10.47 10.37 19.52
CA VAL A 43 10.50 9.72 18.21
C VAL A 43 9.29 10.17 17.41
N PHE A 44 9.52 10.63 16.19
CA PHE A 44 8.46 10.88 15.22
C PHE A 44 8.33 9.69 14.28
N ALA A 45 7.25 8.94 14.43
CA ALA A 45 6.87 7.86 13.55
C ALA A 45 5.83 8.33 12.52
N THR A 46 5.94 7.92 11.26
CA THR A 46 4.94 8.23 10.23
C THR A 46 4.30 6.95 9.65
N ASN A 47 2.98 6.95 9.54
CA ASN A 47 2.16 5.92 8.89
C ASN A 47 1.96 6.20 7.39
N THR A 48 2.93 6.81 6.73
CA THR A 48 2.92 6.93 5.27
C THR A 48 2.96 5.54 4.61
N SER A 49 2.37 5.40 3.42
CA SER A 49 2.29 4.11 2.72
C SER A 49 3.22 3.99 1.52
N ALA A 50 3.76 5.11 1.02
CA ALA A 50 4.66 5.10 -0.13
C ALA A 50 5.76 6.16 -0.11
N ILE A 51 5.60 7.25 0.63
CA ILE A 51 6.60 8.33 0.67
C ILE A 51 7.83 7.85 1.43
N PRO A 52 9.04 7.93 0.85
CA PRO A 52 10.26 7.57 1.56
C PRO A 52 10.43 8.38 2.84
N ILE A 53 10.82 7.73 3.92
CA ILE A 53 11.01 8.32 5.24
C ILE A 53 12.10 9.38 5.21
N ALA A 54 13.18 9.17 4.44
CA ALA A 54 14.23 10.13 4.18
C ALA A 54 13.67 11.43 3.59
N SER A 55 12.66 11.35 2.71
CA SER A 55 12.01 12.55 2.16
C SER A 55 11.25 13.30 3.24
N ILE A 56 10.61 12.62 4.19
CA ILE A 56 9.89 13.27 5.30
C ILE A 56 10.88 13.86 6.33
N ALA A 57 11.97 13.17 6.62
CA ALA A 57 13.00 13.59 7.57
C ALA A 57 13.90 14.73 7.05
N ASP A 58 14.00 14.90 5.74
CA ASP A 58 14.84 15.93 5.12
C ASP A 58 14.47 17.35 5.62
N GLY A 59 15.47 18.04 6.17
CA GLY A 59 15.37 19.39 6.70
C GLY A 59 14.77 19.52 8.11
N CYS A 60 14.37 18.44 8.78
CA CYS A 60 13.89 18.51 10.17
C CYS A 60 15.03 18.70 11.19
N ALA A 61 14.70 19.08 12.43
CA ALA A 61 15.69 19.40 13.45
C ALA A 61 16.38 18.16 14.05
N ARG A 62 15.68 17.03 14.10
CA ARG A 62 16.13 15.78 14.74
C ARG A 62 15.88 14.57 13.81
N PRO A 63 16.49 14.51 12.62
CA PRO A 63 16.22 13.45 11.64
C PRO A 63 16.50 12.05 12.19
N GLN A 64 17.42 11.92 13.15
CA GLN A 64 17.72 10.66 13.81
C GLN A 64 16.57 10.08 14.64
N ASN A 65 15.59 10.90 15.02
CA ASN A 65 14.39 10.48 15.73
C ASN A 65 13.22 10.17 14.78
N VAL A 66 13.41 10.24 13.47
CA VAL A 66 12.34 10.01 12.48
C VAL A 66 12.39 8.57 11.98
N VAL A 67 11.26 7.89 11.95
CA VAL A 67 11.11 6.49 11.50
C VAL A 67 9.74 6.26 10.84
N GLY A 68 9.65 5.31 9.91
CA GLY A 68 8.36 4.83 9.42
C GLY A 68 7.74 3.81 10.36
N MET A 69 6.43 3.91 10.59
CA MET A 69 5.59 2.90 11.24
C MET A 69 4.35 2.66 10.39
N HIS A 70 4.49 1.83 9.35
CA HIS A 70 3.43 1.59 8.37
C HIS A 70 2.50 0.47 8.83
N TYR A 71 1.30 0.87 9.26
CA TYR A 71 0.21 0.01 9.66
C TYR A 71 -0.69 -0.34 8.47
N PHE A 72 -1.18 -1.58 8.48
CA PHE A 72 -2.11 -2.06 7.45
C PHE A 72 -3.57 -1.91 7.90
N SER A 73 -4.43 -1.46 6.99
CA SER A 73 -5.84 -1.25 7.27
C SER A 73 -6.66 -2.54 7.04
N PRO A 74 -7.63 -2.87 7.92
CA PRO A 74 -7.97 -2.17 9.16
C PRO A 74 -6.99 -2.44 10.31
N VAL A 75 -6.47 -1.38 10.94
CA VAL A 75 -5.40 -1.47 11.95
C VAL A 75 -5.71 -2.45 13.08
N PRO A 76 -6.92 -2.52 13.68
CA PRO A 76 -7.17 -3.49 14.76
C PRO A 76 -7.15 -4.96 14.34
N SER A 77 -7.25 -5.25 13.04
CA SER A 77 -7.40 -6.61 12.50
C SER A 77 -6.16 -7.10 11.76
N MET A 78 -5.35 -6.18 11.22
CA MET A 78 -4.12 -6.55 10.52
C MET A 78 -2.97 -6.73 11.51
N PRO A 79 -2.29 -7.89 11.55
CA PRO A 79 -1.25 -8.16 12.53
C PRO A 79 0.07 -7.44 12.19
N LEU A 80 0.35 -7.23 10.91
CA LEU A 80 1.63 -6.71 10.43
C LEU A 80 1.82 -5.21 10.73
N LEU A 81 3.06 -4.83 10.99
CA LEU A 81 3.57 -3.48 11.05
C LEU A 81 4.98 -3.45 10.44
N GLU A 82 5.16 -2.65 9.39
CA GLU A 82 6.49 -2.38 8.83
C GLU A 82 7.13 -1.19 9.59
N ILE A 83 8.37 -1.37 10.04
CA ILE A 83 9.21 -0.30 10.60
C ILE A 83 10.28 0.05 9.59
N ILE A 84 10.38 1.33 9.26
CA ILE A 84 11.19 1.79 8.13
C ILE A 84 12.20 2.83 8.61
N PRO A 85 13.43 2.44 8.98
CA PRO A 85 14.50 3.39 9.23
C PRO A 85 14.99 3.99 7.91
N HIS A 86 15.24 5.30 7.90
CA HIS A 86 16.08 5.93 6.88
C HIS A 86 17.55 5.91 7.33
N ASP A 87 18.47 6.27 6.43
CA ASP A 87 19.93 6.21 6.70
C ASP A 87 20.38 6.99 7.95
N GLY A 88 19.62 8.00 8.36
CA GLY A 88 19.91 8.80 9.56
C GLY A 88 19.17 8.36 10.82
N THR A 89 18.19 7.45 10.76
CA THR A 89 17.44 6.97 11.93
C THR A 89 18.39 6.33 12.94
N SER A 90 18.28 6.70 14.22
CA SER A 90 19.11 6.10 15.27
C SER A 90 18.58 4.73 15.72
N ASP A 91 19.48 3.91 16.27
CA ASP A 91 19.12 2.61 16.84
C ASP A 91 18.09 2.76 17.99
N GLU A 92 18.15 3.85 18.76
CA GLU A 92 17.18 4.13 19.82
C GLU A 92 15.80 4.42 19.25
N ALA A 93 15.70 5.21 18.18
CA ALA A 93 14.42 5.51 17.53
C ALA A 93 13.80 4.25 16.90
N LEU A 94 14.62 3.44 16.24
CA LEU A 94 14.23 2.14 15.69
C LEU A 94 13.74 1.19 16.81
N ALA A 95 14.48 1.09 17.91
CA ALA A 95 14.11 0.24 19.05
C ALA A 95 12.81 0.71 19.72
N ALA A 96 12.61 2.01 19.88
CA ALA A 96 11.39 2.58 20.46
C ALA A 96 10.16 2.29 19.58
N ALA A 97 10.27 2.42 18.26
CA ALA A 97 9.20 2.09 17.33
C ALA A 97 8.89 0.59 17.32
N PHE A 98 9.93 -0.26 17.36
CA PHE A 98 9.78 -1.71 17.45
C PHE A 98 9.09 -2.13 18.76
N ASP A 99 9.51 -1.58 19.91
CA ASP A 99 8.89 -1.84 21.22
C ASP A 99 7.42 -1.42 21.23
N LEU A 100 7.12 -0.22 20.72
CA LEU A 100 5.74 0.27 20.63
C LEU A 100 4.86 -0.65 19.78
N GLY A 101 5.33 -1.02 18.58
CA GLY A 101 4.63 -1.95 17.70
C GLY A 101 4.35 -3.29 18.36
N THR A 102 5.36 -3.86 19.01
CA THR A 102 5.24 -5.16 19.70
C THR A 102 4.26 -5.08 20.87
N ARG A 103 4.28 -3.99 21.66
CA ARG A 103 3.34 -3.77 22.79
C ARG A 103 1.90 -3.55 22.34
N GLN A 104 1.69 -3.07 21.12
CA GLN A 104 0.37 -3.02 20.48
C GLN A 104 -0.12 -4.40 20.00
N GLY A 105 0.69 -5.45 20.14
CA GLY A 105 0.37 -6.80 19.67
C GLY A 105 0.57 -7.00 18.17
N LYS A 106 1.42 -6.16 17.54
CA LYS A 106 1.77 -6.29 16.13
C LYS A 106 2.90 -7.30 15.92
N THR A 107 2.88 -7.95 14.76
CA THR A 107 4.02 -8.63 14.19
C THR A 107 4.84 -7.60 13.44
N VAL A 108 6.03 -7.30 13.96
CA VAL A 108 6.87 -6.21 13.46
C VAL A 108 7.93 -6.76 12.51
N VAL A 109 8.06 -6.15 11.34
CA VAL A 109 9.15 -6.39 10.39
C VAL A 109 9.89 -5.09 10.12
N VAL A 110 11.23 -5.15 10.04
CA VAL A 110 12.05 -3.98 9.69
C VAL A 110 12.39 -4.08 8.22
N VAL A 111 12.12 -3.01 7.48
CA VAL A 111 12.33 -2.96 6.02
C VAL A 111 13.02 -1.65 5.64
N LYS A 112 13.79 -1.67 4.55
CA LYS A 112 14.55 -0.50 4.09
C LYS A 112 13.64 0.61 3.58
N ASP A 113 14.08 1.86 3.76
CA ASP A 113 13.42 3.03 3.20
C ASP A 113 13.58 3.12 1.68
N VAL A 114 12.59 2.58 0.98
CA VAL A 114 12.45 2.68 -0.47
C VAL A 114 11.01 3.05 -0.82
N PRO A 115 10.75 3.62 -2.00
CA PRO A 115 9.40 3.78 -2.54
C PRO A 115 8.53 2.52 -2.36
N GLY A 116 7.45 2.65 -1.58
CA GLY A 116 6.51 1.53 -1.32
C GLY A 116 7.03 0.43 -0.38
N PHE A 117 8.17 0.63 0.27
CA PHE A 117 8.75 -0.28 1.27
C PHE A 117 8.86 -1.72 0.76
N TYR A 118 8.33 -2.70 1.49
CA TYR A 118 8.34 -4.09 1.08
C TYR A 118 6.97 -4.53 0.55
N VAL A 119 5.91 -4.47 1.37
CA VAL A 119 4.61 -5.04 1.01
C VAL A 119 3.99 -4.34 -0.20
N ASN A 120 3.95 -3.00 -0.20
CA ASN A 120 3.37 -2.26 -1.32
C ASN A 120 4.22 -2.40 -2.59
N ARG A 121 5.55 -2.51 -2.44
CA ARG A 121 6.47 -2.79 -3.54
C ARG A 121 6.18 -4.14 -4.20
N CYS A 122 5.99 -5.21 -3.43
CA CYS A 122 5.60 -6.53 -3.94
C CYS A 122 4.19 -6.54 -4.54
N LEU A 123 3.24 -5.79 -3.96
CA LEU A 123 1.88 -5.67 -4.47
C LEU A 123 1.77 -4.86 -5.76
N GLY A 124 2.70 -3.94 -6.03
CA GLY A 124 2.71 -3.10 -7.24
C GLY A 124 2.62 -3.93 -8.53
N PRO A 125 3.64 -4.76 -8.85
CA PRO A 125 3.63 -5.62 -10.03
C PRO A 125 2.43 -6.58 -10.07
N PHE A 126 2.03 -7.11 -8.91
CA PHE A 126 0.86 -7.99 -8.78
C PHE A 126 -0.44 -7.29 -9.22
N LEU A 127 -0.68 -6.06 -8.77
CA LEU A 127 -1.89 -5.30 -9.13
C LEU A 127 -1.83 -4.77 -10.56
N VAL A 128 -0.64 -4.41 -11.07
CA VAL A 128 -0.47 -4.05 -12.47
C VAL A 128 -0.77 -5.23 -13.39
N GLU A 129 -0.44 -6.45 -13.00
CA GLU A 129 -0.74 -7.66 -13.77
C GLU A 129 -2.25 -7.87 -13.98
N VAL A 130 -3.11 -7.39 -13.07
CA VAL A 130 -4.57 -7.40 -13.27
C VAL A 130 -4.96 -6.68 -14.56
N SER A 131 -4.36 -5.53 -14.84
CA SER A 131 -4.63 -4.78 -16.08
C SER A 131 -4.15 -5.52 -17.33
N ALA A 132 -3.05 -6.26 -17.24
CA ALA A 132 -2.55 -7.10 -18.32
C ALA A 132 -3.51 -8.25 -18.60
N LEU A 133 -3.97 -8.94 -17.55
CA LEU A 133 -4.93 -10.03 -17.66
C LEU A 133 -6.28 -9.55 -18.21
N VAL A 134 -6.75 -8.37 -17.79
CA VAL A 134 -7.95 -7.74 -18.35
C VAL A 134 -7.79 -7.50 -19.85
N ARG A 135 -6.68 -6.89 -20.27
CA ARG A 135 -6.36 -6.66 -21.68
C ARG A 135 -6.32 -7.96 -22.48
N ASP A 136 -5.78 -9.02 -21.89
CA ASP A 136 -5.63 -10.33 -22.53
C ASP A 136 -6.96 -11.13 -22.56
N GLY A 137 -8.00 -10.61 -21.91
CA GLY A 137 -9.37 -11.10 -21.98
C GLY A 137 -9.84 -11.94 -20.79
N ALA A 138 -9.16 -11.83 -19.64
CA ALA A 138 -9.55 -12.51 -18.41
C ALA A 138 -10.96 -12.10 -17.96
N ASP A 139 -11.75 -13.08 -17.53
CA ASP A 139 -12.97 -12.81 -16.76
C ASP A 139 -12.58 -12.45 -15.32
N LEU A 140 -12.99 -11.28 -14.86
CA LEU A 140 -12.64 -10.74 -13.55
C LEU A 140 -13.13 -11.61 -12.38
N GLU A 141 -14.31 -12.22 -12.50
CA GLU A 141 -14.84 -13.10 -11.47
C GLU A 141 -14.04 -14.41 -11.44
N VAL A 142 -13.71 -14.96 -12.62
CA VAL A 142 -12.86 -16.15 -12.71
C VAL A 142 -11.45 -15.90 -12.17
N LEU A 143 -10.85 -14.74 -12.45
CA LEU A 143 -9.55 -14.34 -11.90
C LEU A 143 -9.57 -14.26 -10.37
N ASP A 144 -10.62 -13.68 -9.79
CA ASP A 144 -10.77 -13.63 -8.34
C ASP A 144 -10.96 -15.02 -7.72
N GLU A 145 -11.77 -15.88 -8.34
CA GLU A 145 -11.96 -17.24 -7.86
C GLU A 145 -10.70 -18.11 -8.05
N SER A 146 -9.92 -17.92 -9.12
CA SER A 146 -8.68 -18.68 -9.33
C SER A 146 -7.65 -18.35 -8.26
N MET A 147 -7.45 -17.08 -7.94
CA MET A 147 -6.50 -16.68 -6.89
C MET A 147 -6.96 -17.10 -5.49
N LYS A 148 -8.28 -17.11 -5.22
CA LYS A 148 -8.81 -17.68 -3.97
C LYS A 148 -8.60 -19.19 -3.88
N LYS A 149 -8.75 -19.93 -4.98
CA LYS A 149 -8.44 -21.37 -5.03
C LYS A 149 -6.94 -21.65 -4.86
N PHE A 150 -6.08 -20.75 -5.32
CA PHE A 150 -4.64 -20.82 -5.09
C PHE A 150 -4.29 -20.72 -3.59
N GLY A 151 -5.07 -19.94 -2.83
CA GLY A 151 -4.92 -19.80 -1.39
C GLY A 151 -5.01 -18.36 -0.89
N MET A 152 -5.19 -17.38 -1.79
CA MET A 152 -5.32 -15.97 -1.39
C MET A 152 -6.63 -15.75 -0.62
N PRO A 153 -6.63 -14.97 0.47
CA PRO A 153 -7.86 -14.68 1.23
C PRO A 153 -8.86 -13.84 0.42
N VAL A 154 -8.34 -13.00 -0.49
CA VAL A 154 -9.11 -12.09 -1.35
C VAL A 154 -8.56 -12.18 -2.77
N GLY A 155 -9.44 -12.16 -3.77
CA GLY A 155 -9.03 -12.13 -5.17
C GLY A 155 -8.46 -10.76 -5.56
N PRO A 156 -7.55 -10.69 -6.54
CA PRO A 156 -6.81 -9.46 -6.87
C PRO A 156 -7.70 -8.29 -7.32
N VAL A 157 -8.80 -8.56 -8.03
CA VAL A 157 -9.75 -7.54 -8.48
C VAL A 157 -10.53 -6.99 -7.28
N THR A 158 -10.96 -7.87 -6.37
CA THR A 158 -11.57 -7.44 -5.10
C THR A 158 -10.59 -6.64 -4.25
N LEU A 159 -9.35 -7.11 -4.15
CA LEU A 159 -8.31 -6.46 -3.35
C LEU A 159 -8.07 -5.04 -3.85
N ALA A 160 -7.98 -4.84 -5.17
CA ALA A 160 -7.85 -3.52 -5.77
C ALA A 160 -9.03 -2.60 -5.37
N ASP A 161 -10.28 -3.09 -5.39
CA ASP A 161 -11.43 -2.32 -4.94
C ASP A 161 -11.46 -2.03 -3.42
N GLU A 162 -10.88 -2.91 -2.60
CA GLU A 162 -10.79 -2.70 -1.15
C GLU A 162 -9.71 -1.70 -0.76
N VAL A 163 -8.56 -1.75 -1.43
CA VAL A 163 -7.47 -0.76 -1.31
C VAL A 163 -7.92 0.60 -1.86
N GLY A 164 -8.60 0.58 -3.01
CA GLY A 164 -9.11 1.73 -3.74
C GLY A 164 -8.27 2.05 -4.97
N MET A 165 -8.95 2.33 -6.09
CA MET A 165 -8.30 2.53 -7.39
C MET A 165 -7.32 3.70 -7.42
N ASP A 166 -7.60 4.76 -6.66
CA ASP A 166 -6.74 5.94 -6.54
C ASP A 166 -5.44 5.63 -5.82
N VAL A 167 -5.50 4.84 -4.74
CA VAL A 167 -4.30 4.38 -4.03
C VAL A 167 -3.50 3.44 -4.91
N THR A 168 -4.16 2.45 -5.54
CA THR A 168 -3.51 1.51 -6.46
C THR A 168 -2.85 2.23 -7.64
N TYR A 169 -3.54 3.18 -8.27
CA TYR A 169 -2.99 3.99 -9.37
C TYR A 169 -1.81 4.84 -8.90
N HIS A 170 -1.95 5.55 -7.77
CA HIS A 170 -0.88 6.41 -7.26
C HIS A 170 0.38 5.59 -6.93
N VAL A 171 0.24 4.47 -6.22
CA VAL A 171 1.36 3.59 -5.90
C VAL A 171 1.97 2.98 -7.17
N ALA A 172 1.16 2.49 -8.10
CA ALA A 172 1.67 1.93 -9.35
C ALA A 172 2.44 2.96 -10.18
N LYS A 173 1.92 4.19 -10.30
CA LYS A 173 2.60 5.29 -10.98
C LYS A 173 3.90 5.66 -10.29
N PHE A 174 3.86 5.85 -8.97
CA PHE A 174 5.02 6.20 -8.17
C PHE A 174 6.13 5.15 -8.29
N LEU A 175 5.80 3.86 -8.16
CA LEU A 175 6.74 2.76 -8.30
C LEU A 175 7.31 2.63 -9.73
N SER A 176 6.49 2.90 -10.74
CA SER A 176 6.91 2.89 -12.15
C SER A 176 7.89 4.02 -12.47
N GLU A 177 7.67 5.21 -11.92
CA GLU A 177 8.51 6.40 -12.14
C GLU A 177 9.78 6.39 -11.28
N ALA A 178 9.74 5.79 -10.09
CA ALA A 178 10.83 5.88 -9.12
C ALA A 178 11.93 4.83 -9.30
N ASP A 179 11.60 3.54 -9.20
CA ASP A 179 12.62 2.52 -8.90
C ASP A 179 12.38 1.15 -9.57
N LEU A 180 11.13 0.79 -9.88
CA LEU A 180 10.82 -0.54 -10.43
C LEU A 180 10.88 -0.59 -11.96
N GLY A 181 10.69 0.53 -12.66
CA GLY A 181 10.87 0.65 -14.12
C GLY A 181 10.28 -0.52 -14.92
N THR A 182 11.13 -1.28 -15.61
CA THR A 182 10.72 -2.43 -16.45
C THR A 182 9.96 -3.52 -15.69
N ARG A 183 10.13 -3.62 -14.36
CA ARG A 183 9.41 -4.60 -13.52
C ARG A 183 7.91 -4.29 -13.43
N MET A 184 7.53 -3.03 -13.65
CA MET A 184 6.13 -2.56 -13.71
C MET A 184 5.55 -2.57 -15.12
N GLU A 185 6.33 -2.89 -16.15
CA GLU A 185 5.84 -2.99 -17.53
C GLU A 185 4.97 -4.23 -17.74
N GLY A 186 4.23 -4.26 -18.85
CA GLY A 186 3.38 -5.39 -19.25
C GLY A 186 1.91 -5.23 -18.88
N GLY A 187 1.60 -4.49 -17.81
CA GLY A 187 0.26 -3.96 -17.57
C GLY A 187 0.07 -2.56 -18.16
N ASP A 188 -1.11 -1.99 -17.97
CA ASP A 188 -1.44 -0.63 -18.39
C ASP A 188 -2.26 0.06 -17.30
N VAL A 189 -1.57 0.95 -16.57
CA VAL A 189 -2.11 1.71 -15.43
C VAL A 189 -3.26 2.65 -15.83
N ARG A 190 -3.43 2.93 -17.12
CA ARG A 190 -4.54 3.76 -17.63
C ARG A 190 -5.91 3.13 -17.35
N LEU A 191 -5.96 1.80 -17.18
CA LEU A 191 -7.18 1.14 -16.71
C LEU A 191 -7.63 1.76 -15.39
N MET A 192 -6.75 1.79 -14.38
CA MET A 192 -7.04 2.31 -13.06
C MET A 192 -7.22 3.83 -13.08
N GLU A 193 -6.39 4.55 -13.87
CA GLU A 193 -6.52 6.00 -14.07
C GLU A 193 -7.93 6.40 -14.54
N GLY A 194 -8.43 5.77 -15.61
CA GLY A 194 -9.76 6.08 -16.12
C GLY A 194 -10.89 5.69 -15.17
N MET A 195 -10.69 4.69 -14.29
CA MET A 195 -11.63 4.37 -13.21
C MET A 195 -11.64 5.47 -12.13
N VAL A 196 -10.47 6.00 -11.78
CA VAL A 196 -10.33 7.12 -10.84
C VAL A 196 -11.02 8.38 -11.37
N GLU A 197 -10.81 8.73 -12.63
CA GLU A 197 -11.46 9.89 -13.29
C GLU A 197 -12.99 9.81 -13.27
N ARG A 198 -13.54 8.59 -13.26
CA ARG A 198 -14.99 8.32 -13.21
C ARG A 198 -15.54 8.23 -11.78
N GLY A 199 -14.69 8.41 -10.77
CA GLY A 199 -15.07 8.28 -9.36
C GLY A 199 -15.30 6.85 -8.90
N TRP A 200 -14.85 5.85 -9.66
CA TRP A 200 -14.96 4.44 -9.32
C TRP A 200 -13.81 3.99 -8.41
N LEU A 201 -13.75 4.56 -7.20
CA LEU A 201 -12.68 4.35 -6.24
C LEU A 201 -12.75 3.04 -5.44
N GLY A 202 -13.61 2.10 -5.83
CA GLY A 202 -13.81 0.83 -5.13
C GLY A 202 -14.83 0.92 -4.00
N LYS A 203 -14.60 0.15 -2.93
CA LYS A 203 -15.55 -0.01 -1.81
C LYS A 203 -15.86 1.31 -1.10
N LYS A 204 -14.90 2.25 -1.05
CA LYS A 204 -15.06 3.55 -0.38
C LYS A 204 -16.01 4.52 -1.09
N SER A 205 -16.10 4.44 -2.42
CA SER A 205 -17.10 5.19 -3.23
C SER A 205 -18.35 4.36 -3.50
N GLY A 206 -18.40 3.11 -3.04
CA GLY A 206 -19.46 2.14 -3.33
C GLY A 206 -19.39 1.54 -4.75
N LYS A 207 -18.38 1.88 -5.54
CA LYS A 207 -18.26 1.45 -6.94
C LYS A 207 -16.79 1.40 -7.37
N GLY A 208 -16.35 0.27 -7.90
CA GLY A 208 -15.04 0.05 -8.54
C GLY A 208 -15.21 -0.91 -9.71
N PHE A 209 -14.37 -1.95 -9.78
CA PHE A 209 -14.64 -3.11 -10.63
C PHE A 209 -15.99 -3.74 -10.28
N TYR A 210 -16.31 -3.80 -8.99
CA TYR A 210 -17.59 -4.27 -8.49
C TYR A 210 -18.45 -3.12 -7.96
N ALA A 211 -19.76 -3.33 -7.94
CA ALA A 211 -20.71 -2.44 -7.30
C ALA A 211 -20.96 -2.89 -5.85
N TYR A 212 -20.77 -1.97 -4.91
CA TYR A 212 -20.99 -2.14 -3.48
C TYR A 212 -22.11 -1.16 -3.08
N GLY A 213 -23.36 -1.61 -3.09
CA GLY A 213 -24.55 -0.75 -2.96
C GLY A 213 -24.51 0.32 -1.85
N ASP A 214 -25.30 1.39 -2.02
CA ASP A 214 -25.26 2.67 -1.28
C ASP A 214 -24.58 2.66 0.09
N GLY A 215 -23.33 3.16 0.10
CA GLY A 215 -22.74 3.86 1.23
C GLY A 215 -22.34 3.01 2.44
N GLY A 216 -21.68 1.86 2.24
CA GLY A 216 -20.86 1.20 3.28
C GLY A 216 -21.56 0.81 4.59
N LYS A 217 -22.89 0.97 4.69
CA LYS A 217 -23.67 0.87 5.94
C LYS A 217 -24.49 -0.40 6.09
N LYS A 218 -24.22 -1.43 5.30
CA LYS A 218 -24.69 -2.80 5.61
C LYS A 218 -23.51 -3.73 5.77
N LYS A 219 -23.15 -4.01 7.03
CA LYS A 219 -22.46 -5.25 7.43
C LYS A 219 -23.39 -6.42 7.07
N GLY A 220 -23.32 -6.86 5.83
CA GLY A 220 -24.09 -7.97 5.31
C GLY A 220 -23.55 -8.35 3.95
N LYS A 221 -23.54 -9.65 3.66
CA LYS A 221 -23.18 -10.30 2.40
C LYS A 221 -24.04 -9.79 1.23
N GLY A 222 -23.92 -8.51 0.88
CA GLY A 222 -24.41 -8.00 -0.40
C GLY A 222 -23.66 -8.74 -1.48
N LYS A 223 -24.41 -9.38 -2.39
CA LYS A 223 -23.81 -10.14 -3.48
C LYS A 223 -22.90 -9.18 -4.25
N LYS A 224 -21.60 -9.48 -4.27
CA LYS A 224 -20.63 -8.79 -5.11
C LYS A 224 -21.12 -8.94 -6.55
N VAL A 225 -21.41 -7.82 -7.21
CA VAL A 225 -21.89 -7.79 -8.60
C VAL A 225 -20.92 -6.95 -9.40
N LEU A 226 -20.48 -7.46 -10.54
CA LEU A 226 -19.61 -6.73 -11.45
C LEU A 226 -20.28 -5.43 -11.91
N ASN A 227 -19.57 -4.31 -11.79
CA ASN A 227 -20.11 -2.99 -12.13
C ASN A 227 -20.42 -2.94 -13.65
N PRO A 228 -21.70 -2.74 -14.05
CA PRO A 228 -22.07 -2.71 -15.46
C PRO A 228 -21.33 -1.63 -16.26
N GLU A 229 -21.09 -0.47 -15.67
CA GLU A 229 -20.40 0.64 -16.34
C GLU A 229 -18.91 0.33 -16.58
N VAL A 230 -18.29 -0.43 -15.67
CA VAL A 230 -16.92 -0.94 -15.83
C VAL A 230 -16.83 -1.93 -16.99
N LYS A 231 -17.87 -2.72 -17.27
CA LYS A 231 -17.83 -3.68 -18.39
C LYS A 231 -17.68 -2.96 -19.73
N ASP A 232 -18.44 -1.89 -19.94
CA ASP A 232 -18.35 -1.09 -21.16
C ASP A 232 -16.97 -0.41 -21.25
N TYR A 233 -16.47 0.13 -20.14
CA TYR A 233 -15.14 0.72 -20.09
C TYR A 233 -14.02 -0.30 -20.39
N ILE A 234 -14.07 -1.51 -19.82
CA ILE A 234 -13.13 -2.59 -20.12
C ILE A 234 -13.20 -3.00 -21.58
N ARG A 235 -14.40 -3.11 -22.17
CA ARG A 235 -14.55 -3.42 -23.59
C ARG A 235 -13.84 -2.38 -24.45
N ASP A 236 -14.00 -1.10 -24.12
CA ASP A 236 -13.38 -0.01 -24.87
C ASP A 236 -11.86 0.04 -24.63
N PHE A 237 -11.40 -0.20 -23.39
CA PHE A 237 -9.99 -0.30 -23.02
C PHE A 237 -9.27 -1.45 -23.72
N THR A 238 -9.94 -2.58 -23.91
CA THR A 238 -9.40 -3.77 -24.59
C THR A 238 -9.59 -3.76 -26.10
N ALA A 239 -10.23 -2.72 -26.66
CA ALA A 239 -10.48 -2.63 -28.09
C ALA A 239 -9.16 -2.59 -28.88
N GLY A 240 -9.02 -3.48 -29.85
CA GLY A 240 -7.80 -3.59 -30.66
C GLY A 240 -6.70 -4.45 -30.06
N HIS A 241 -6.86 -4.96 -28.84
CA HIS A 241 -5.96 -5.95 -28.25
C HIS A 241 -6.48 -7.37 -28.51
N PRO A 242 -5.69 -8.24 -29.16
CA PRO A 242 -6.11 -9.62 -29.38
C PRO A 242 -6.16 -10.36 -28.05
N LYS A 243 -7.25 -11.11 -27.82
CA LYS A 243 -7.36 -11.99 -26.65
C LYS A 243 -6.33 -13.11 -26.74
N VAL A 244 -5.70 -13.42 -25.61
CA VAL A 244 -4.75 -14.53 -25.52
C VAL A 244 -5.52 -15.84 -25.56
N GLN A 245 -5.06 -16.79 -26.39
CA GLN A 245 -5.61 -18.15 -26.39
C GLN A 245 -5.10 -18.90 -25.15
N ASN A 246 -5.94 -19.72 -24.53
CA ASN A 246 -5.62 -20.54 -23.34
C ASN A 246 -5.30 -19.76 -22.06
N LEU A 247 -5.96 -18.62 -21.81
CA LEU A 247 -5.90 -17.94 -20.52
C LEU A 247 -6.75 -18.69 -19.47
N ASP A 248 -6.26 -19.84 -19.02
CA ASP A 248 -6.92 -20.67 -18.02
C ASP A 248 -6.57 -20.25 -16.58
N ALA A 249 -7.13 -20.96 -15.60
CA ALA A 249 -6.92 -20.64 -14.19
C ALA A 249 -5.45 -20.78 -13.76
N GLN A 250 -4.70 -21.72 -14.34
CA GLN A 250 -3.30 -21.94 -14.00
C GLN A 250 -2.44 -20.81 -14.56
N GLU A 251 -2.66 -20.42 -15.82
CA GLU A 251 -1.95 -19.31 -16.44
C GLU A 251 -2.19 -17.99 -15.69
N MET A 252 -3.44 -17.73 -15.28
CA MET A 252 -3.76 -16.56 -14.45
C MET A 252 -3.05 -16.59 -13.10
N GLN A 253 -3.00 -17.75 -12.44
CA GLN A 253 -2.31 -17.90 -11.16
C GLN A 253 -0.81 -17.69 -11.31
N ASP A 254 -0.19 -18.34 -12.28
CA ASP A 254 1.25 -18.29 -12.50
C ASP A 254 1.71 -16.86 -12.80
N ARG A 255 1.00 -16.14 -13.68
CA ARG A 255 1.32 -14.74 -13.99
C ARG A 255 1.25 -13.83 -12.76
N MET A 256 0.19 -13.96 -11.96
CA MET A 256 0.00 -13.13 -10.76
C MET A 256 1.04 -13.45 -9.69
N VAL A 257 1.22 -14.74 -9.37
CA VAL A 257 2.10 -15.19 -8.29
C VAL A 257 3.56 -14.95 -8.63
N THR A 258 3.98 -15.24 -9.86
CA THR A 258 5.38 -15.04 -10.27
C THR A 258 5.79 -13.56 -10.21
N ARG A 259 4.90 -12.62 -10.56
CA ARG A 259 5.14 -11.18 -10.38
C ARG A 259 5.41 -10.82 -8.92
N PHE A 260 4.58 -11.30 -8.01
CA PHE A 260 4.73 -11.04 -6.58
C PHE A 260 6.01 -11.67 -6.01
N VAL A 261 6.21 -12.97 -6.25
CA VAL A 261 7.35 -13.72 -5.71
C VAL A 261 8.66 -13.20 -6.29
N ASN A 262 8.71 -12.85 -7.57
CA ASN A 262 9.92 -12.30 -8.18
C ASN A 262 10.30 -10.96 -7.55
N GLU A 263 9.33 -10.07 -7.28
CA GLU A 263 9.64 -8.82 -6.59
C GLU A 263 10.04 -9.06 -5.13
N ALA A 264 9.43 -10.02 -4.42
CA ALA A 264 9.86 -10.40 -3.08
C ALA A 264 11.32 -10.90 -3.04
N VAL A 265 11.73 -11.71 -4.02
CA VAL A 265 13.12 -12.15 -4.16
C VAL A 265 14.04 -10.97 -4.51
N LYS A 266 13.58 -10.02 -5.32
CA LYS A 266 14.34 -8.80 -5.60
C LYS A 266 14.49 -7.90 -4.38
N CYS A 267 13.47 -7.79 -3.53
CA CYS A 267 13.58 -7.10 -2.25
C CYS A 267 14.63 -7.73 -1.34
N LEU A 268 14.81 -9.05 -1.40
CA LEU A 268 15.91 -9.72 -0.69
C LEU A 268 17.27 -9.42 -1.33
N GLU A 269 17.37 -9.43 -2.66
CA GLU A 269 18.60 -9.10 -3.39
C GLU A 269 19.05 -7.63 -3.18
N ASP A 270 18.09 -6.72 -3.07
CA ASP A 270 18.30 -5.27 -2.92
C ASP A 270 18.45 -4.85 -1.43
N ASP A 271 18.57 -5.83 -0.52
CA ASP A 271 18.65 -5.66 0.95
C ASP A 271 17.49 -4.82 1.53
N ILE A 272 16.31 -4.89 0.92
CA ILE A 272 15.09 -4.23 1.44
C ILE A 272 14.55 -5.00 2.64
N ILE A 273 14.66 -6.33 2.61
CA ILE A 273 14.37 -7.23 3.73
C ILE A 273 15.65 -7.95 4.15
N ALA A 274 15.80 -8.21 5.44
CA ALA A 274 17.03 -8.77 6.00
C ALA A 274 17.26 -10.24 5.64
N ASP A 275 16.18 -11.03 5.55
CA ASP A 275 16.23 -12.45 5.30
C ASP A 275 14.89 -12.98 4.73
N PRO A 276 14.84 -14.23 4.22
CA PRO A 276 13.61 -14.81 3.70
C PRO A 276 12.47 -14.93 4.72
N ILE A 277 12.78 -15.06 6.02
CA ILE A 277 11.76 -15.19 7.06
C ILE A 277 11.05 -13.85 7.24
N ALA A 278 11.78 -12.74 7.25
CA ALA A 278 11.21 -11.40 7.24
C ALA A 278 10.32 -11.17 6.01
N GLY A 279 10.74 -11.67 4.85
CA GLY A 279 9.94 -11.64 3.62
C GLY A 279 8.66 -12.45 3.71
N ASP A 280 8.71 -13.70 4.17
CA ASP A 280 7.53 -14.56 4.26
C ASP A 280 6.53 -14.11 5.34
N ILE A 281 7.00 -13.41 6.37
CA ILE A 281 6.15 -12.83 7.43
C ILE A 281 5.46 -11.53 6.96
N GLY A 282 6.13 -10.72 6.14
CA GLY A 282 5.64 -9.46 5.60
C GLY A 282 4.63 -9.64 4.48
#